data_AF-A0A655F4P4-F1
#
_entry.id   AF-A0A655F4P4-F1
#
_cell.length_a   1.000
_cell.length_b   1.000
_cell.length_c   1.000
_cell.angle_alpha   90.00
_cell.angle_beta   90.00
_cell.angle_gamma   90.00
#
_symmetry.space_group_name_H-M   'P 1'
#
loop_
_entity.id
_entity.type
_entity.pdbx_description
1 polymer ?
#
loop_
_entity_poly.entity_id
_entity_poly.type
_entity_poly.pdbx_seq_one_letter_code
_entity_poly.pdbx_strand_id
1 'polypeptide(L)'
;MAIFTPGHTSGHCSYVVDGVLASGDALITGHPMLRHRGPQLLPAVFSHSQQNSIRSLAALALLETNILAPGHGELWHGPIRKATDEALERAQKSNHVFR
;
A
#
# COMPACT_ATOMS: atom_id res chain seq x y z
N MET A 1 -9.12 -1.74 14.57
CA MET A 1 -10.14 -1.90 13.51
C MET A 1 -9.53 -2.63 12.32
N ALA A 2 -10.21 -3.63 11.78
CA ALA A 2 -9.76 -4.31 10.56
C ALA A 2 -10.31 -3.62 9.30
N ILE A 3 -9.52 -3.58 8.24
CA ILE A 3 -9.86 -3.04 6.92
C ILE A 3 -9.55 -4.12 5.89
N PHE A 4 -10.56 -4.56 5.15
CA PHE A 4 -10.36 -5.53 4.08
C PHE A 4 -9.57 -4.88 2.94
N THR A 5 -8.42 -5.45 2.59
CA THR A 5 -7.49 -4.88 1.61
C THR A 5 -6.96 -5.97 0.66
N PRO A 6 -7.84 -6.62 -0.12
CA PRO A 6 -7.43 -7.69 -1.03
C PRO A 6 -6.52 -7.16 -2.13
N GLY A 7 -5.65 -8.03 -2.66
CA GLY A 7 -4.77 -7.68 -3.77
C GLY A 7 -3.47 -8.44 -3.73
N HIS A 8 -2.67 -8.24 -2.67
CA HIS A 8 -1.47 -9.04 -2.44
C HIS A 8 -1.84 -10.52 -2.29
N THR A 9 -2.78 -10.81 -1.40
CA THR A 9 -3.55 -12.07 -1.37
C THR A 9 -5.05 -11.76 -1.41
N SER A 10 -5.88 -12.77 -1.70
CA SER A 10 -7.34 -12.60 -1.77
C SER A 10 -7.98 -12.30 -0.41
N GLY A 11 -7.39 -12.77 0.68
CA GLY A 11 -7.87 -12.58 2.06
C GLY A 11 -7.11 -11.52 2.86
N HIS A 12 -6.29 -10.70 2.21
CA HIS A 12 -5.45 -9.72 2.90
C HIS A 12 -6.30 -8.66 3.63
N CYS A 13 -5.89 -8.32 4.86
CA CYS A 13 -6.49 -7.28 5.69
C CYS A 13 -5.39 -6.38 6.29
N SER A 14 -5.69 -5.10 6.40
CA SER A 14 -4.91 -4.13 7.15
C SER A 14 -5.61 -3.83 8.48
N TYR A 15 -4.87 -3.29 9.44
CA TYR A 15 -5.41 -3.01 10.78
C TYR A 15 -5.01 -1.62 11.26
N VAL A 16 -5.93 -0.91 11.89
CA VAL A 16 -5.61 0.25 12.72
C VAL A 16 -5.58 -0.18 14.18
N VAL A 17 -4.44 -0.01 14.83
CA VAL A 17 -4.19 -0.31 16.25
C VAL A 17 -3.55 0.92 16.87
N ASP A 18 -4.17 1.46 17.92
CA ASP A 18 -3.70 2.66 18.63
C ASP A 18 -3.34 3.84 17.71
N GLY A 19 -4.17 4.05 16.69
CA GLY A 19 -3.98 5.13 15.73
C GLY A 19 -2.83 4.90 14.75
N VAL A 20 -2.26 3.70 14.66
CA VAL A 20 -1.25 3.30 13.66
C VAL A 20 -1.88 2.33 12.66
N LEU A 21 -1.68 2.57 11.36
CA LEU A 21 -2.05 1.62 10.31
C LEU A 21 -0.95 0.58 10.13
N ALA A 22 -1.21 -0.66 10.54
CA ALA A 22 -0.48 -1.83 10.09
C ALA A 22 -1.04 -2.28 8.73
N SER A 23 -0.37 -1.94 7.63
CA SER A 23 -0.91 -2.16 6.28
C SER A 23 -0.61 -3.55 5.73
N GLY A 24 0.37 -4.27 6.27
CA GLY A 24 0.92 -5.46 5.60
C GLY A 24 1.47 -5.09 4.23
N ASP A 25 1.21 -5.92 3.22
CA ASP A 25 1.68 -5.70 1.84
C ASP A 25 0.64 -5.02 0.95
N ALA A 26 -0.48 -4.56 1.51
CA ALA A 26 -1.45 -3.72 0.78
C ALA A 26 -0.90 -2.32 0.45
N LEU A 27 0.05 -1.82 1.25
CA LEU A 27 0.79 -0.58 1.00
C LEU A 27 2.16 -0.69 1.69
N ILE A 28 3.24 -0.71 0.91
CA ILE A 28 4.61 -0.82 1.40
C ILE A 28 5.35 0.51 1.23
N THR A 29 6.49 0.67 1.88
CA THR A 29 7.34 1.88 1.73
C THR A 29 8.72 1.55 1.16
N GLY A 30 8.99 0.27 0.91
CA GLY A 30 10.24 -0.21 0.34
C GLY A 30 10.25 -1.72 0.26
N HIS A 31 11.15 -2.27 -0.53
CA HIS A 31 11.36 -3.72 -0.62
C HIS A 31 12.79 -3.97 -1.14
N PRO A 32 13.54 -4.97 -0.65
CA PRO A 32 14.94 -5.19 -1.06
C PRO A 32 15.15 -5.35 -2.57
N MET A 33 14.14 -5.86 -3.27
CA MET A 33 14.15 -6.01 -4.74
C MET A 33 13.73 -4.76 -5.53
N LEU A 34 13.35 -3.66 -4.86
CA LEU A 34 12.87 -2.44 -5.50
C LEU A 34 13.82 -1.27 -5.26
N ARG A 35 14.06 -0.48 -6.31
CA ARG A 35 14.92 0.72 -6.21
C ARG A 35 14.24 1.88 -5.48
N HIS A 36 12.92 1.97 -5.56
CA HIS A 36 12.19 3.08 -4.98
C HIS A 36 11.98 2.89 -3.48
N ARG A 37 12.19 3.97 -2.74
CA ARG A 37 11.79 4.13 -1.34
C ARG A 37 10.67 5.16 -1.26
N GLY A 38 9.71 4.90 -0.39
CA GLY A 38 8.47 5.64 -0.29
C GLY A 38 7.24 4.76 -0.56
N PRO A 39 6.04 5.28 -0.25
CA PRO A 39 4.77 4.60 -0.45
C PRO A 39 4.60 4.03 -1.87
N GLN A 40 4.37 2.73 -1.97
CA GLN A 40 4.18 2.03 -3.23
C GLN A 40 3.42 0.71 -3.05
N LEU A 41 2.87 0.20 -4.15
CA LEU A 41 2.46 -1.20 -4.23
C LEU A 41 3.65 -2.07 -4.62
N LEU A 42 3.61 -3.35 -4.25
CA LEU A 42 4.49 -4.35 -4.85
C LEU A 42 4.20 -4.47 -6.37
N PRO A 43 5.20 -4.87 -7.19
CA PRO A 43 4.98 -5.25 -8.58
C PRO A 43 3.90 -6.32 -8.72
N ALA A 44 3.18 -6.30 -9.84
CA ALA A 44 2.03 -7.18 -10.08
C ALA A 44 2.35 -8.68 -9.94
N VAL A 45 3.58 -9.11 -10.25
CA VAL A 45 4.03 -10.50 -10.10
C VAL A 45 4.01 -11.00 -8.64
N PHE A 46 4.04 -10.09 -7.66
CA PHE A 46 3.94 -10.41 -6.24
C PHE A 46 2.52 -10.24 -5.68
N SER A 47 1.52 -10.01 -6.53
CA SER A 47 0.14 -9.79 -6.11
C SER A 47 -0.80 -10.79 -6.79
N HIS A 48 -1.73 -11.35 -6.03
CA HIS A 48 -2.83 -12.14 -6.59
C HIS A 48 -3.71 -11.31 -7.55
N SER A 49 -3.92 -10.02 -7.28
CA SER A 49 -4.61 -9.09 -8.18
C SER A 49 -4.15 -7.65 -8.00
N GLN A 50 -3.36 -7.15 -8.95
CA GLN A 50 -2.89 -5.76 -8.90
C GLN A 50 -4.03 -4.75 -8.95
N GLN A 51 -5.09 -5.05 -9.69
CA GLN A 51 -6.27 -4.18 -9.76
C GLN A 51 -6.96 -4.06 -8.39
N ASN A 52 -7.03 -5.16 -7.64
CA ASN A 52 -7.56 -5.12 -6.28
C ASN A 52 -6.61 -4.43 -5.32
N SER A 53 -5.28 -4.60 -5.45
CA SER A 53 -4.31 -3.82 -4.67
C SER A 53 -4.51 -2.31 -4.86
N ILE A 54 -4.71 -1.86 -6.11
CA ILE A 54 -5.02 -0.45 -6.43
C ILE A 54 -6.35 -0.02 -5.79
N ARG A 55 -7.40 -0.84 -5.87
CA ARG A 55 -8.69 -0.54 -5.23
C ARG A 55 -8.58 -0.45 -3.70
N SER A 56 -7.77 -1.30 -3.09
CA SER A 56 -7.54 -1.30 -1.64
C SER A 56 -6.90 -0.02 -1.13
N LEU A 57 -6.10 0.68 -1.94
CA LEU A 57 -5.59 2.01 -1.59
C LEU A 57 -6.71 3.02 -1.31
N ALA A 58 -7.84 2.94 -2.04
CA ALA A 58 -8.96 3.84 -1.82
C ALA A 58 -9.63 3.60 -0.45
N ALA A 59 -9.69 2.36 0.03
CA ALA A 59 -10.18 2.06 1.36
C ALA A 59 -9.25 2.61 2.45
N LEU A 60 -7.94 2.47 2.26
CA LEU A 60 -6.93 3.01 3.17
C LEU A 60 -6.92 4.55 3.19
N ALA A 61 -7.18 5.21 2.06
CA ALA A 61 -7.19 6.66 1.93
C ALA A 61 -8.30 7.34 2.77
N LEU A 62 -9.30 6.59 3.23
CA LEU A 62 -10.37 7.06 4.09
C LEU A 62 -9.95 7.14 5.57
N LEU A 63 -8.80 6.60 5.94
CA LEU A 63 -8.31 6.60 7.31
C LEU A 63 -7.68 7.95 7.66
N GLU A 64 -8.00 8.45 8.85
CA GLU A 64 -7.47 9.73 9.39
C GLU A 64 -6.21 9.54 10.27
N THR A 65 -5.55 8.38 10.16
CA THR A 65 -4.28 8.10 10.86
C THR A 65 -3.07 8.73 10.14
N ASN A 66 -1.99 8.91 10.90
CA ASN A 66 -0.77 9.56 10.45
C ASN A 66 0.51 8.69 10.51
N ILE A 67 0.37 7.41 10.87
CA ILE A 67 1.51 6.49 10.98
C ILE A 67 1.19 5.20 10.23
N LEU A 68 2.05 4.87 9.28
CA LEU A 68 2.00 3.63 8.50
C LEU A 68 3.14 2.71 8.94
N ALA A 69 2.80 1.54 9.45
CA ALA A 69 3.68 0.41 9.67
C ALA A 69 3.47 -0.62 8.54
N PRO A 70 4.33 -0.60 7.49
CA PRO A 70 4.18 -1.49 6.35
C PRO A 70 4.71 -2.88 6.64
N GLY A 71 4.27 -3.88 5.85
CA GLY A 71 4.89 -5.21 5.82
C GLY A 71 6.35 -5.16 5.38
N HIS A 72 6.68 -4.22 4.48
CA HIS A 72 8.03 -3.99 4.02
C HIS A 72 8.38 -2.49 3.90
N GLY A 73 9.61 -2.18 4.27
CA GLY A 73 10.16 -0.82 4.24
C GLY A 73 10.14 -0.16 5.62
N GLU A 74 10.46 1.13 5.64
CA GLU A 74 10.51 1.93 6.87
C GLU A 74 9.12 2.39 7.30
N LEU A 75 8.97 2.69 8.60
CA LEU A 75 7.82 3.43 9.10
C LEU A 75 7.64 4.72 8.30
N TRP A 76 6.40 5.03 7.95
CA TRP A 76 6.09 6.27 7.25
C TRP A 76 5.22 7.17 8.13
N HIS A 77 5.56 8.45 8.13
CA HIS A 77 4.93 9.49 8.94
C HIS A 77 4.24 10.53 8.04
N GLY A 78 2.96 10.74 8.27
CA GLY A 78 2.11 11.69 7.55
C GLY A 78 0.70 11.13 7.35
N PRO A 79 -0.23 11.88 6.75
CA PRO A 79 -1.61 11.42 6.55
C PRO A 79 -1.69 10.21 5.61
N ILE A 80 -2.34 9.10 6.00
CA ILE A 80 -2.41 7.89 5.16
C ILE A 80 -2.90 8.17 3.73
N ARG A 81 -3.83 9.10 3.55
CA ARG A 81 -4.25 9.59 2.23
C ARG A 81 -3.08 9.96 1.32
N LYS A 82 -2.10 10.70 1.84
CA LYS A 82 -0.91 11.10 1.07
C LYS A 82 -0.09 9.88 0.64
N ALA A 83 0.12 8.90 1.53
CA ALA A 83 0.83 7.68 1.19
C ALA A 83 0.09 6.86 0.12
N THR A 84 -1.24 6.77 0.20
CA THR A 84 -2.05 6.07 -0.81
C THR A 84 -2.03 6.79 -2.16
N ASP A 85 -2.04 8.13 -2.16
CA ASP A 85 -1.96 8.93 -3.39
C ASP A 85 -0.61 8.77 -4.08
N GLU A 86 0.50 8.83 -3.33
CA GLU A 86 1.86 8.59 -3.85
C GLU A 86 2.00 7.18 -4.46
N ALA A 87 1.46 6.16 -3.77
CA ALA A 87 1.46 4.79 -4.26
C ALA A 87 0.63 4.63 -5.54
N LEU A 88 -0.53 5.30 -5.63
CA LEU A 88 -1.41 5.28 -6.79
C LEU A 88 -0.76 5.92 -8.01
N GLU A 89 -0.18 7.11 -7.87
CA GLU A 89 0.57 7.78 -8.93
C GLU A 89 1.70 6.90 -9.47
N ARG A 90 2.40 6.20 -8.57
CA ARG A 90 3.50 5.31 -8.95
C ARG A 90 3.01 4.06 -9.70
N ALA A 91 1.88 3.49 -9.28
CA ALA A 91 1.27 2.36 -9.97
C ALA A 91 0.88 2.73 -11.42
N GLN A 92 0.36 3.95 -11.62
CA GLN A 92 -0.01 4.44 -12.95
C GLN A 92 1.20 4.66 -13.86
N LYS A 93 2.31 5.19 -13.33
CA LYS A 93 3.57 5.36 -14.09
C LYS A 93 4.17 4.02 -14.52
N SER A 94 4.06 3.00 -13.68
CA SER A 94 4.62 1.66 -13.96
C SER A 94 3.87 0.92 -15.07
N ASN A 95 2.56 1.16 -15.22
CA ASN A 95 1.76 0.58 -16.31
C ASN A 95 2.10 1.13 -17.71
N HIS A 96 2.76 2.28 -17.80
CA HIS A 96 3.19 2.87 -19.08
C HIS A 96 4.52 2.29 -19.59
N VAL A 97 5.28 1.58 -18.75
CA VAL A 97 6.59 1.01 -19.12
C VAL A 97 6.46 -0.36 -19.80
N PHE A 98 5.33 -1.05 -19.61
CA PHE A 98 5.07 -2.39 -20.14
C PHE A 98 3.99 -2.40 -21.26
N ARG A 99 3.76 -1.26 -21.90
CA ARG A 99 2.84 -1.12 -23.04
C ARG A 99 3.60 -0.84 -24.32
#